data_AF-A0A7V3N6C4-F1
#
_entry.id   AF-A0A7V3N6C4-F1
#
_cell.length_a   1.000
_cell.length_b   1.000
_cell.length_c   1.000
_cell.angle_alpha   90.00
_cell.angle_beta   90.00
_cell.angle_gamma   90.00
#
_symmetry.space_group_name_H-M   'P 1'
#
loop_
_entity.id
_entity.type
_entity.pdbx_description
1 polymer ?
#
loop_
_entity_poly.entity_id
_entity_poly.type
_entity_poly.pdbx_seq_one_letter_code
_entity_poly.pdbx_strand_id
1 'polypeptide(L)'
;MGTLAVLVFSLRADQATAPKISSFQETLQPKVSISIIENNSLIGRNPTSEGVEIENILKCLAWEESRDNPKAYNPRDTDGRPKFGIYQFDSITFQEWCVLKYNLKNDIWDAEIQKICVYKMIFEDNQGWQWGAFKKCIKL
;
A
#
# COMPACT_ATOMS: atom_id res chain seq x y z
N MET A 1 -32.46 -2.35 -44.52
CA MET A 1 -31.91 -3.70 -44.77
C MET A 1 -30.44 -3.52 -45.14
N GLY A 2 -29.54 -3.80 -44.21
CA GLY A 2 -28.09 -3.66 -44.43
C GLY A 2 -27.40 -4.86 -43.81
N THR A 3 -26.91 -5.76 -44.66
CA THR A 3 -26.22 -6.99 -44.29
C THR A 3 -24.76 -6.65 -43.98
N LEU A 4 -24.33 -6.84 -42.73
CA LEU A 4 -22.93 -6.72 -42.35
C LEU A 4 -22.30 -8.12 -42.41
N ALA A 5 -21.34 -8.32 -43.32
CA ALA A 5 -20.57 -9.55 -43.44
C ALA A 5 -19.42 -9.55 -42.42
N VAL A 6 -19.32 -10.62 -41.62
CA VAL A 6 -18.23 -10.85 -40.68
C VAL A 6 -17.13 -11.65 -41.40
N LEU A 7 -15.94 -11.07 -41.51
CA LEU A 7 -14.73 -11.75 -42.00
C LEU A 7 -13.91 -12.23 -40.81
N VAL A 8 -13.86 -13.55 -40.63
CA VAL A 8 -13.02 -14.26 -39.66
C VAL A 8 -11.70 -14.58 -40.34
N PHE A 9 -10.58 -14.07 -39.82
CA PHE A 9 -9.25 -14.54 -40.19
C PHE A 9 -8.65 -15.33 -39.03
N SER A 10 -8.52 -16.63 -39.26
CA SER A 10 -7.77 -17.57 -38.43
C SER A 10 -6.32 -17.58 -38.93
N LEU A 11 -5.36 -17.20 -38.08
CA LEU A 11 -3.94 -17.37 -38.38
C LEU A 11 -3.35 -18.41 -37.45
N ARG A 12 -2.83 -19.46 -38.09
CA ARG A 12 -2.17 -20.63 -37.52
C ARG A 12 -0.92 -20.23 -36.74
N ALA A 13 -0.71 -20.96 -35.64
CA ALA A 13 0.55 -21.00 -34.93
C ALA A 13 1.55 -21.84 -35.72
N ASP A 14 2.68 -21.23 -36.09
CA ASP A 14 3.88 -21.96 -36.51
C ASP A 14 4.95 -21.80 -35.43
N GLN A 15 5.51 -22.95 -35.07
CA GLN A 15 6.61 -23.12 -34.13
C GLN A 15 7.90 -22.51 -34.68
N ALA A 16 8.62 -21.77 -33.86
CA ALA A 16 10.01 -21.42 -34.08
C ALA A 16 10.82 -21.69 -32.81
N THR A 17 11.86 -22.51 -32.96
CA THR A 17 12.80 -22.94 -31.93
C THR A 17 13.98 -21.96 -31.77
N ALA A 18 14.49 -21.91 -30.53
CA ALA A 18 15.80 -21.42 -30.05
C ALA A 18 15.97 -19.91 -29.79
N PRO A 19 16.93 -19.45 -28.94
CA PRO A 19 17.85 -20.18 -28.04
C PRO A 19 17.76 -19.76 -26.54
N LYS A 20 18.35 -20.57 -25.65
CA LYS A 20 18.69 -20.20 -24.26
C LYS A 20 19.72 -19.06 -24.28
N ILE A 21 19.34 -17.89 -23.78
CA ILE A 21 20.27 -16.81 -23.44
C ILE A 21 20.04 -16.48 -21.96
N SER A 22 21.09 -16.73 -21.17
CA SER A 22 21.23 -16.27 -19.80
C SER A 22 21.35 -14.74 -19.83
N SER A 23 20.38 -14.04 -19.27
CA SER A 23 20.46 -12.60 -19.04
C SER A 23 20.32 -12.32 -17.54
N PHE A 24 21.46 -12.10 -16.88
CA PHE A 24 21.51 -11.26 -15.69
C PHE A 24 21.16 -9.84 -16.16
N GLN A 25 19.94 -9.40 -15.88
CA GLN A 25 19.60 -7.98 -15.90
C GLN A 25 19.54 -7.49 -14.46
N GLU A 26 20.58 -6.74 -14.11
CA GLU A 26 20.62 -5.85 -12.97
C GLU A 26 19.43 -4.89 -13.07
N THR A 27 18.41 -5.11 -12.25
CA THR A 27 17.25 -4.21 -12.19
C THR A 27 17.70 -2.93 -11.51
N LEU A 28 18.10 -1.95 -12.33
CA LEU A 28 18.12 -0.53 -11.97
C LEU A 28 16.76 -0.19 -11.35
N GLN A 29 16.75 0.04 -10.03
CA GLN A 29 15.56 0.53 -9.36
C GLN A 29 15.16 1.87 -9.98
N PRO A 30 13.91 2.04 -10.44
CA PRO A 30 13.45 3.35 -10.86
C PRO A 30 13.45 4.25 -9.63
N LYS A 31 14.41 5.17 -9.58
CA LYS A 31 14.44 6.28 -8.63
C LYS A 31 13.30 7.21 -9.04
N VAL A 32 12.11 6.97 -8.50
CA VAL A 32 10.94 7.81 -8.74
C VAL A 32 11.18 9.15 -8.04
N SER A 33 11.70 10.11 -8.79
CA SER A 33 11.74 11.51 -8.39
C SER A 33 10.42 12.16 -8.76
N ILE A 34 9.59 12.46 -7.76
CA ILE A 34 8.39 13.27 -7.92
C ILE A 34 8.85 14.72 -8.10
N SER A 35 8.62 15.28 -9.28
CA SER A 35 8.83 16.70 -9.56
C SER A 35 7.48 17.41 -9.53
N ILE A 36 7.22 18.19 -8.49
CA ILE A 36 6.09 19.12 -8.45
C ILE A 36 6.56 20.41 -9.13
N ILE A 37 6.01 20.71 -10.30
CA ILE A 37 6.29 21.96 -11.01
C ILE A 37 5.34 23.03 -10.47
N GLU A 38 5.82 23.82 -9.51
CA GLU A 38 5.30 25.16 -9.26
C GLU A 38 6.41 26.17 -9.50
N ASN A 39 6.20 27.08 -10.45
CA ASN A 39 7.02 28.26 -10.70
C ASN A 39 8.50 28.02 -11.07
N ASN A 40 8.77 27.14 -12.04
CA ASN A 40 10.05 27.04 -12.77
C ASN A 40 11.32 26.94 -11.91
N SER A 41 11.18 26.53 -10.65
CA SER A 41 12.27 26.29 -9.72
C SER A 41 12.18 24.84 -9.29
N LEU A 42 13.11 24.02 -9.77
CA LEU A 42 13.33 22.66 -9.29
C LEU A 42 13.90 22.73 -7.86
N ILE A 43 13.06 23.12 -6.90
CA ILE A 43 13.39 22.96 -5.48
C ILE A 43 13.20 21.49 -5.18
N GLY A 44 14.25 20.70 -5.41
CA GLY A 44 14.36 19.36 -4.84
C GLY A 44 14.34 19.48 -3.33
N ARG A 45 13.15 19.45 -2.72
CA ARG A 45 13.03 19.26 -1.28
C ARG A 45 13.53 17.85 -1.01
N ASN A 46 14.74 17.74 -0.48
CA ASN A 46 15.13 16.52 0.21
C ASN A 46 14.07 16.25 1.28
N PRO A 47 13.53 15.02 1.35
CA PRO A 47 12.60 14.68 2.42
C PRO A 47 13.29 14.98 3.75
N THR A 48 12.58 15.66 4.65
CA THR A 48 13.09 15.86 6.01
C THR A 48 13.36 14.49 6.63
N SER A 49 14.39 14.38 7.48
CA SER A 49 14.72 13.12 8.16
C SER A 49 13.52 12.53 8.90
N GLU A 50 12.66 13.39 9.45
CA GLU A 50 11.40 13.05 10.09
C GLU A 50 10.39 12.38 9.13
N GLY A 51 10.23 12.90 7.91
CA GLY A 51 9.34 12.29 6.91
C GLY A 51 9.82 10.91 6.47
N VAL A 52 11.14 10.71 6.39
CA VAL A 52 11.73 9.40 6.09
C VAL A 52 11.49 8.41 7.24
N GLU A 53 11.64 8.86 8.49
CA GLU A 53 11.41 8.04 9.68
C GLU A 53 9.95 7.57 9.79
N ILE A 54 9.00 8.49 9.60
CA ILE A 54 7.56 8.18 9.61
C ILE A 54 7.22 7.12 8.57
N GLU A 55 7.69 7.28 7.33
CA GLU A 55 7.44 6.30 6.26
C GLU A 55 8.06 4.93 6.57
N ASN A 56 9.24 4.90 7.20
CA ASN A 56 9.86 3.64 7.62
C ASN A 56 9.03 2.93 8.70
N ILE A 57 8.48 3.68 9.67
CA ILE A 57 7.59 3.13 10.71
C ILE A 57 6.32 2.56 10.06
N LEU A 58 5.68 3.31 9.16
CA LEU A 58 4.45 2.88 8.48
C LEU A 58 4.67 1.64 7.61
N LYS A 59 5.82 1.53 6.94
CA LYS A 59 6.21 0.33 6.19
C LYS A 59 6.47 -0.86 7.11
N CYS A 60 7.19 -0.66 8.21
CA CYS A 60 7.41 -1.72 9.19
C CYS A 60 6.09 -2.24 9.76
N LEU A 61 5.14 -1.35 10.07
CA LEU A 61 3.82 -1.74 10.57
C LEU A 61 3.05 -2.57 9.53
N ALA A 62 2.99 -2.13 8.28
CA ALA A 62 2.33 -2.88 7.21
C ALA A 62 2.93 -4.28 7.02
N TRP A 63 4.27 -4.38 7.11
CA TRP A 63 4.97 -5.66 7.06
C TRP A 63 4.67 -6.56 8.27
N GLU A 64 4.69 -6.02 9.49
CA GLU A 64 4.46 -6.79 10.70
C GLU A 64 3.01 -7.25 10.86
N GLU A 65 2.04 -6.43 10.44
CA GLU A 65 0.61 -6.73 10.57
C GLU A 65 0.11 -7.70 9.49
N SER A 66 0.51 -7.50 8.23
CA SER A 66 -0.08 -8.25 7.11
C SER A 66 0.92 -8.77 6.08
N ARG A 67 2.23 -8.54 6.27
CA ARG A 67 3.24 -8.75 5.23
C ARG A 67 2.90 -7.96 3.96
N ASP A 68 2.50 -6.71 4.13
CA ASP A 68 2.07 -5.79 3.06
C ASP A 68 0.87 -6.28 2.22
N ASN A 69 0.02 -7.16 2.76
CA ASN A 69 -1.14 -7.68 2.04
C ASN A 69 -2.39 -6.83 2.30
N PRO A 70 -2.88 -6.02 1.34
CA PRO A 70 -4.05 -5.17 1.52
C PRO A 70 -5.36 -5.93 1.65
N LYS A 71 -5.38 -7.22 1.31
CA LYS A 71 -6.55 -8.11 1.44
C LYS A 71 -6.41 -9.10 2.59
N ALA A 72 -5.45 -8.89 3.50
CA ALA A 72 -5.28 -9.75 4.66
C ALA A 72 -6.55 -9.78 5.51
N TYR A 73 -7.00 -10.98 5.82
CA TYR A 73 -8.14 -11.22 6.69
C TYR A 73 -7.75 -12.21 7.76
N ASN A 74 -7.80 -11.77 9.02
CA ASN A 74 -7.66 -12.65 10.16
C ASN A 74 -9.05 -12.80 10.80
N PRO A 75 -9.73 -13.97 10.67
CA PRO A 75 -11.07 -14.16 11.22
C PRO A 75 -11.08 -14.18 12.75
N ARG A 76 -9.94 -14.43 13.40
CA ARG A 76 -9.83 -14.49 14.86
C ARG A 76 -8.41 -14.13 15.29
N ASP A 77 -8.23 -12.88 15.69
CA ASP A 77 -7.00 -12.44 16.35
C ASP A 77 -7.00 -12.86 17.83
N THR A 78 -5.93 -12.52 18.56
CA THR A 78 -5.68 -12.85 19.96
C THR A 78 -6.81 -12.40 20.89
N ASP A 79 -7.49 -11.29 20.56
CA ASP A 79 -8.63 -10.75 21.29
C ASP A 79 -9.99 -11.32 20.84
N GLY A 80 -9.98 -12.27 19.90
CA GLY A 80 -11.18 -12.91 19.36
C GLY A 80 -11.92 -12.10 18.30
N ARG A 81 -11.46 -10.89 17.95
CA ARG A 81 -12.08 -10.05 16.93
C ARG A 81 -11.44 -10.27 15.56
N PRO A 82 -12.22 -10.18 14.46
CA PRO A 82 -11.65 -10.20 13.12
C PRO A 82 -10.82 -8.94 12.85
N LYS A 83 -9.72 -9.10 12.11
CA LYS A 83 -8.86 -8.02 11.65
C LYS A 83 -8.77 -7.97 10.12
N PHE A 84 -8.64 -6.76 9.58
CA PHE A 84 -8.85 -6.47 8.17
C PHE A 84 -7.74 -5.61 7.57
N GLY A 85 -7.35 -5.97 6.34
CA GLY A 85 -6.47 -5.18 5.47
C GLY A 85 -5.04 -5.05 5.95
N ILE A 86 -4.32 -4.09 5.36
CA ILE A 86 -2.85 -4.02 5.46
C ILE A 86 -2.34 -3.73 6.90
N TYR A 87 -3.10 -3.00 7.71
CA TYR A 87 -2.77 -2.67 9.10
C TYR A 87 -3.59 -3.44 10.13
N GLN A 88 -4.32 -4.48 9.71
CA GLN A 88 -5.08 -5.39 10.57
C GLN A 88 -5.97 -4.64 11.59
N PHE A 89 -6.81 -3.71 11.12
CA PHE A 89 -7.80 -3.06 11.97
C PHE A 89 -8.92 -4.02 12.37
N ASP A 90 -9.46 -3.91 13.58
CA ASP A 90 -10.83 -4.38 13.83
C ASP A 90 -11.86 -3.31 13.43
N SER A 91 -13.10 -3.75 13.19
CA SER A 91 -14.16 -2.88 12.68
C SER A 91 -14.56 -1.77 13.64
N ILE A 92 -14.43 -1.99 14.96
CA ILE A 92 -14.82 -1.00 15.98
C ILE A 92 -13.79 0.13 15.97
N THR A 93 -12.51 -0.22 16.12
CA THR A 93 -11.44 0.78 16.10
C THR A 93 -11.43 1.57 14.79
N PHE A 94 -11.62 0.92 13.64
CA PHE A 94 -11.69 1.62 12.36
C PHE A 94 -12.87 2.61 12.30
N GLN A 95 -14.05 2.19 12.77
CA GLN A 95 -15.21 3.07 12.78
C GLN A 95 -15.03 4.26 13.72
N GLU A 96 -14.53 4.05 14.93
CA GLU A 96 -14.39 5.12 15.93
C GLU A 96 -13.32 6.13 15.54
N TRP A 97 -12.15 5.66 15.12
CA TRP A 97 -11.02 6.53 14.83
C TRP A 97 -11.03 7.03 13.39
N CYS A 98 -11.07 6.12 12.42
CA CYS A 98 -10.92 6.49 11.02
C CYS A 98 -12.16 7.22 10.51
N VAL A 99 -13.35 6.65 10.75
CA VAL A 99 -14.60 7.19 10.19
C VAL A 99 -15.12 8.34 11.03
N LEU A 100 -15.36 8.14 12.33
CA LEU A 100 -16.02 9.15 13.16
C LEU A 100 -15.09 10.28 13.59
N LYS A 101 -13.88 9.97 14.07
CA LYS A 101 -12.95 11.00 14.56
C LYS A 101 -12.25 11.75 13.42
N TYR A 102 -11.76 11.06 12.39
CA TYR A 102 -11.01 11.68 11.29
C TYR A 102 -11.84 11.97 10.04
N ASN A 103 -13.12 11.63 10.02
CA ASN A 103 -14.02 11.84 8.89
C ASN A 103 -13.48 11.20 7.58
N LEU A 104 -12.86 10.03 7.69
CA LEU A 104 -12.42 9.24 6.53
C LEU A 104 -13.56 8.39 5.97
N LYS A 105 -13.41 7.96 4.72
CA LYS A 105 -14.35 7.05 4.07
C LYS A 105 -14.47 5.75 4.89
N ASN A 106 -15.70 5.26 5.08
CA ASN A 106 -15.94 3.96 5.71
C ASN A 106 -15.61 2.82 4.73
N ASP A 107 -14.32 2.57 4.54
CA ASP A 107 -13.81 1.51 3.67
C ASP A 107 -12.62 0.82 4.33
N ILE A 108 -12.91 -0.17 5.17
CA ILE A 108 -11.90 -0.87 5.96
C ILE A 108 -10.93 -1.71 5.11
N TRP A 109 -11.15 -1.87 3.81
CA TRP A 109 -10.24 -2.60 2.92
C TRP A 109 -9.32 -1.68 2.11
N ASP A 110 -9.56 -0.37 2.14
CA ASP A 110 -8.76 0.60 1.41
C ASP A 110 -7.44 0.88 2.15
N ALA A 111 -6.34 0.43 1.57
CA ALA A 111 -5.00 0.54 2.16
C ALA A 111 -4.55 1.99 2.38
N GLU A 112 -4.92 2.91 1.49
CA GLU A 112 -4.57 4.33 1.62
C GLU A 112 -5.36 4.97 2.77
N ILE A 113 -6.66 4.64 2.89
CA ILE A 113 -7.47 5.10 4.03
C ILE A 113 -6.90 4.56 5.35
N GLN A 114 -6.53 3.28 5.40
CA GLN A 114 -5.90 2.74 6.60
C GLN A 114 -4.55 3.41 6.90
N LYS A 115 -3.70 3.67 5.89
CA LYS A 115 -2.41 4.36 6.08
C LYS A 115 -2.60 5.75 6.67
N ILE A 116 -3.54 6.54 6.13
CA ILE A 116 -3.88 7.86 6.65
C ILE A 116 -4.36 7.75 8.10
N CYS A 117 -5.24 6.78 8.39
CA CYS A 117 -5.75 6.60 9.75
C CYS A 117 -4.63 6.24 10.75
N VAL A 118 -3.76 5.28 10.42
CA VAL A 118 -2.62 4.90 11.26
C VAL A 118 -1.68 6.07 11.48
N TYR A 119 -1.38 6.84 10.42
CA TYR A 119 -0.57 8.05 10.55
C TYR A 119 -1.15 9.02 11.58
N LYS A 120 -2.45 9.34 11.48
CA LYS A 120 -3.12 10.26 12.41
C LYS A 120 -3.13 9.72 13.84
N MET A 121 -3.49 8.44 14.00
CA MET A 121 -3.52 7.81 15.31
C MET A 121 -2.16 7.86 16.00
N ILE A 122 -1.09 7.53 15.29
CA ILE A 122 0.25 7.44 15.87
C ILE A 122 0.86 8.82 16.08
N PHE A 123 0.89 9.66 15.05
CA PHE A 123 1.72 10.86 15.03
C PHE A 123 0.96 12.15 15.39
N GLU A 124 -0.36 12.19 15.21
CA GLU A 124 -1.18 13.34 15.63
C GLU A 124 -1.80 13.13 17.03
N ASP A 125 -2.29 11.92 17.33
CA ASP A 125 -3.01 11.62 18.58
C ASP A 125 -2.22 10.77 19.60
N ASN A 126 -0.98 10.38 19.28
CA ASN A 126 -0.09 9.59 20.15
C ASN A 126 -0.70 8.26 20.65
N GLN A 127 -1.43 7.57 19.78
CA GLN A 127 -2.13 6.30 20.06
C GLN A 127 -1.39 5.06 19.53
N GLY A 128 -0.10 5.16 19.20
CA GLY A 128 0.66 4.03 18.67
C GLY A 128 0.75 2.82 19.60
N TRP A 129 0.53 3.01 20.91
CA TRP A 129 0.48 1.91 21.89
C TRP A 129 -0.68 0.93 21.66
N GLN A 130 -1.69 1.29 20.86
CA GLN A 130 -2.79 0.39 20.49
C GLN A 130 -2.37 -0.68 19.47
N TRP A 131 -1.26 -0.48 18.73
CA TRP A 131 -0.69 -1.49 17.83
C TRP A 131 0.41 -2.27 18.53
N GLY A 132 0.22 -3.58 18.68
CA GLY A 132 1.25 -4.46 19.23
C GLY A 132 2.57 -4.40 18.44
N ALA A 133 2.48 -4.28 17.11
CA ALA A 133 3.63 -4.16 16.23
C ALA A 133 4.40 -2.83 16.37
N PHE A 134 3.76 -1.75 16.86
CA PHE A 134 4.38 -0.42 16.91
C PHE A 134 5.69 -0.41 17.71
N LYS A 135 5.74 -1.11 18.84
CA LYS A 135 6.95 -1.23 19.69
C LYS A 135 8.14 -1.87 18.98
N LYS A 136 7.89 -2.66 17.92
CA LYS A 136 8.94 -3.27 17.09
C LYS A 136 9.46 -2.28 16.05
N CYS A 137 8.60 -1.37 15.56
CA CYS A 137 8.89 -0.46 14.46
C CYS A 137 9.54 0.85 14.87
N ILE A 138 9.40 1.28 16.13
CA ILE A 138 10.07 2.49 16.67
C ILE A 138 11.51 2.24 17.15
N LYS A 139 12.03 1.01 17.03
CA LYS A 139 13.39 0.63 17.47
C LYS A 139 14.42 0.61 16.34
N LEU A 140 14.08 1.15 15.18
CA LEU A 140 14.93 1.16 13.98
C LEU A 140 15.88 2.35 13.98
#